data_AF-A0AAN8ZRV2-F1
#
_entry.id   AF-A0AAN8ZRV2-F1
#
_cell.length_a   1.000
_cell.length_b   1.000
_cell.length_c   1.000
_cell.angle_alpha   90.00
_cell.angle_beta   90.00
_cell.angle_gamma   90.00
#
_symmetry.space_group_name_H-M   'P 1'
#
loop_
_entity.id
_entity.type
_entity.pdbx_description
1 polymer ?
#
loop_
_entity_poly.entity_id
_entity_poly.type
_entity_poly.pdbx_seq_one_letter_code
_entity_poly.pdbx_strand_id
1 'polypeptide(L)'
;MVEITNVCFAVVTAFAVLTQIMIPAFRGPLSRLHPDLAIWLEEQSLEKHAGLFMEAGIWRLVDVVEMGPLRGLPLAEQERTTVAVFDLKQRLILQHFLRKHGFETGLPRLETLGIRTIKEAVYMVDAFPLEFSGNGNDGLHSLLNSLPREKKEMDMLCEDLWKEIASMYNLPSARGWSLSH
;
A
#
# COMPACT_ATOMS: atom_id res chain seq x y z
N MET A 1 7.97 50.79 -30.39
CA MET A 1 7.16 49.56 -30.18
C MET A 1 8.07 48.34 -29.91
N VAL A 2 9.14 48.50 -29.10
CA VAL A 2 10.20 47.48 -28.90
C VAL A 2 10.45 47.17 -27.41
N GLU A 3 10.11 48.08 -26.49
CA GLU A 3 10.37 47.90 -25.06
C GLU A 3 9.47 46.86 -24.37
N ILE A 4 8.21 46.73 -24.79
CA ILE A 4 7.24 45.82 -24.15
C ILE A 4 7.66 44.35 -24.33
N THR A 5 8.28 44.02 -25.47
CA THR A 5 8.69 42.65 -25.81
C THR A 5 9.84 42.15 -24.94
N ASN A 6 10.78 43.03 -24.57
CA ASN A 6 11.92 42.69 -23.71
C ASN A 6 11.51 42.45 -22.26
N VAL A 7 10.52 43.22 -21.76
CA VAL A 7 9.99 43.04 -20.40
C VAL A 7 9.25 41.71 -20.28
N CYS A 8 8.43 41.34 -21.27
CA CYS A 8 7.76 40.04 -21.27
C CYS A 8 8.76 38.87 -21.33
N PHE A 9 9.81 38.98 -22.14
CA PHE A 9 10.81 37.92 -22.23
C PHE A 9 11.58 37.76 -20.92
N ALA A 10 11.98 38.86 -20.28
CA ALA A 10 12.67 38.86 -18.98
C ALA A 10 11.80 38.29 -17.85
N VAL A 11 10.50 38.62 -17.81
CA VAL A 11 9.57 38.08 -16.81
C VAL A 11 9.34 36.58 -17.02
N VAL A 12 9.15 36.12 -18.26
CA VAL A 12 8.94 34.70 -18.57
C VAL A 12 10.20 33.89 -18.27
N THR A 13 11.39 34.39 -18.61
CA THR A 13 12.65 33.72 -18.27
C THR A 13 12.92 33.72 -16.77
N ALA A 14 12.64 34.81 -16.06
CA ALA A 14 12.75 34.83 -14.60
C ALA A 14 11.79 33.84 -13.93
N PHE A 15 10.55 33.71 -14.43
CA PHE A 15 9.58 32.75 -13.91
C PHE A 15 9.96 31.30 -14.26
N ALA A 16 10.50 31.05 -15.45
CA ALA A 16 11.01 29.74 -15.86
C ALA A 16 12.23 29.31 -15.04
N VAL A 17 13.15 30.24 -14.76
CA VAL A 17 14.33 29.99 -13.91
C VAL A 17 13.92 29.84 -12.45
N LEU A 18 12.99 30.66 -11.94
CA LEU A 18 12.45 30.51 -10.59
C LEU A 18 11.72 29.17 -10.43
N THR A 19 10.93 28.74 -11.40
CA THR A 19 10.30 27.41 -11.35
C THR A 19 11.35 26.30 -11.45
N GLN A 20 12.34 26.39 -12.34
CA GLN A 20 13.42 25.38 -12.43
C GLN A 20 14.31 25.30 -11.18
N ILE A 21 14.46 26.39 -10.42
CA ILE A 21 15.24 26.44 -9.17
C ILE A 21 14.38 26.07 -7.95
N MET A 22 13.11 26.46 -7.93
CA MET A 22 12.19 26.17 -6.81
C MET A 22 11.67 24.73 -6.82
N ILE A 23 11.47 24.13 -8.00
CA ILE A 23 11.01 22.73 -8.12
C ILE A 23 11.95 21.73 -7.42
N PRO A 24 13.30 21.78 -7.57
CA PRO A 24 14.19 20.88 -6.83
C PRO A 24 14.30 21.22 -5.34
N ALA A 25 14.10 22.49 -4.92
CA ALA A 25 14.13 22.89 -3.52
C ALA A 25 12.86 22.46 -2.74
N PHE A 26 11.73 22.27 -3.44
CA PHE A 26 10.46 21.78 -2.88
C PHE A 26 10.26 20.27 -3.00
N ARG A 27 11.25 19.51 -3.47
CA ARG A 27 11.22 18.04 -3.42
C ARG A 27 11.43 17.56 -1.98
N GLY A 28 10.37 17.70 -1.17
CA GLY A 28 10.29 17.19 0.18
C GLY A 28 10.48 15.67 0.23
N PRO A 29 10.67 15.08 1.42
CA PRO A 29 10.94 13.66 1.59
C PRO A 29 9.98 12.74 0.83
N LEU A 30 8.69 13.11 0.76
CA LEU A 30 7.64 12.40 0.00
C LEU A 30 8.00 12.14 -1.47
N SER A 31 8.62 13.12 -2.14
CA SER A 31 8.96 13.01 -3.58
C SER A 31 10.07 11.99 -3.87
N ARG A 32 10.75 11.50 -2.83
CA ARG A 32 11.81 10.48 -2.92
C ARG A 32 11.31 9.08 -2.59
N LEU A 33 10.08 8.95 -2.09
CA LEU A 33 9.46 7.68 -1.75
C LEU A 33 8.81 7.05 -2.99
N HIS A 34 8.58 5.74 -2.93
CA HIS A 34 7.73 5.09 -3.92
C HIS A 34 6.33 5.74 -3.92
N PRO A 35 5.68 5.96 -5.08
CA PRO A 35 4.38 6.64 -5.15
C PRO A 35 3.33 6.04 -4.21
N ASP A 36 3.20 4.72 -4.19
CA ASP A 36 2.24 4.03 -3.32
C ASP A 36 2.48 4.27 -1.83
N LEU A 37 3.75 4.42 -1.41
CA LEU A 37 4.09 4.77 -0.03
C LEU A 37 3.75 6.22 0.27
N ALA A 38 4.01 7.14 -0.66
CA ALA A 38 3.64 8.54 -0.49
C ALA A 38 2.12 8.71 -0.34
N ILE A 39 1.33 8.04 -1.18
CA ILE A 39 -0.14 8.03 -1.10
C ILE A 39 -0.59 7.47 0.24
N TRP A 40 -0.04 6.33 0.67
CA TRP A 40 -0.40 5.74 1.96
C TRP A 40 -0.06 6.65 3.14
N LEU A 41 1.09 7.35 3.11
CA LEU A 41 1.44 8.31 4.15
C LEU A 41 0.45 9.49 4.21
N GLU A 42 0.00 9.99 3.07
CA GLU A 42 -1.04 11.03 3.00
C GLU A 42 -2.38 10.52 3.56
N GLU A 43 -2.82 9.32 3.18
CA GLU A 43 -4.04 8.69 3.70
C GLU A 43 -4.02 8.52 5.22
N GLN A 44 -2.85 8.27 5.80
CA GLN A 44 -2.68 8.13 7.26
C GLN A 44 -2.35 9.44 7.98
N SER A 45 -2.29 10.57 7.28
CA SER A 45 -1.85 11.88 7.83
C SER A 45 -0.44 11.85 8.45
N LEU A 46 0.47 11.09 7.82
CA LEU A 46 1.87 10.88 8.21
C LEU A 46 2.86 11.50 7.21
N GLU A 47 2.37 12.27 6.25
CA GLU A 47 3.16 12.83 5.16
C GLU A 47 4.29 13.76 5.66
N LYS A 48 4.04 14.48 6.77
CA LYS A 48 5.03 15.31 7.47
C LYS A 48 6.18 14.49 8.09
N HIS A 49 5.98 13.19 8.32
CA HIS A 49 6.95 12.27 8.89
C HIS A 49 7.70 11.44 7.84
N ALA A 50 7.50 11.68 6.55
CA ALA A 50 8.15 10.92 5.47
C ALA A 50 9.69 10.82 5.64
N GLY A 51 10.34 11.83 6.23
CA GLY A 51 11.76 11.77 6.57
C GLY A 51 12.12 10.65 7.55
N LEU A 52 11.30 10.42 8.59
CA LEU A 52 11.51 9.36 9.59
C LEU A 52 11.41 7.97 8.96
N PHE A 53 10.49 7.79 7.99
CA PHE A 53 10.36 6.53 7.26
C PHE A 53 11.61 6.25 6.42
N MET A 54 12.12 7.27 5.71
CA MET A 54 13.36 7.15 4.94
C MET A 54 14.58 6.84 5.83
N GLU A 55 14.70 7.51 6.97
CA GLU A 55 15.78 7.28 7.94
C GLU A 55 15.74 5.87 8.53
N ALA A 56 14.54 5.30 8.69
CA ALA A 56 14.33 3.91 9.09
C ALA A 56 14.56 2.89 7.94
N GLY A 57 14.91 3.35 6.74
CA GLY A 57 15.14 2.50 5.58
C GLY A 57 13.87 2.01 4.90
N ILE A 58 12.74 2.69 5.10
CA ILE A 58 11.43 2.35 4.54
C ILE A 58 11.23 3.17 3.26
N TRP A 59 11.31 2.49 2.11
CA TRP A 59 11.27 3.14 0.79
C TRP A 59 10.05 2.74 -0.03
N ARG A 60 9.52 1.54 0.22
CA ARG A 60 8.37 0.94 -0.47
C ARG A 60 7.23 0.71 0.51
N LEU A 61 6.01 0.66 0.00
CA LEU A 61 4.83 0.40 0.83
C LEU A 61 4.94 -0.92 1.61
N VAL A 62 5.48 -1.96 0.98
CA VAL A 62 5.66 -3.27 1.63
C VAL A 62 6.64 -3.24 2.81
N ASP A 63 7.61 -2.31 2.80
CA ASP A 63 8.61 -2.20 3.88
C ASP A 63 7.97 -1.70 5.19
N VAL A 64 6.83 -1.02 5.09
CA VAL A 64 6.04 -0.52 6.23
C VAL A 64 5.52 -1.66 7.11
N VAL A 65 5.25 -2.83 6.53
CA VAL A 65 4.66 -3.95 7.29
C VAL A 65 5.61 -4.54 8.32
N GLU A 66 6.91 -4.46 8.06
CA GLU A 66 7.95 -4.97 8.95
C GLU A 66 8.70 -3.84 9.67
N MET A 67 8.16 -2.62 9.61
CA MET A 67 8.76 -1.53 10.34
C MET A 67 8.55 -1.72 11.84
N GLY A 68 9.65 -1.57 12.59
CA GLY A 68 9.57 -1.39 14.03
C GLY A 68 9.00 -0.01 14.40
N PRO A 69 8.85 0.28 15.69
CA PRO A 69 8.45 1.59 16.16
C PRO A 69 9.39 2.69 15.64
N LEU A 70 8.82 3.69 14.97
CA LEU A 70 9.57 4.85 14.48
C LEU A 70 9.90 5.79 15.64
N ARG A 71 11.19 5.86 15.99
CA ARG A 71 11.68 6.81 17.00
C ARG A 71 11.38 8.24 16.54
N GLY A 72 10.75 9.03 17.41
CA GLY A 72 10.36 10.41 17.11
C GLY A 72 8.91 10.58 16.67
N LEU A 73 8.19 9.49 16.35
CA LEU A 73 6.75 9.56 16.14
C LEU A 73 6.01 9.64 17.49
N PRO A 74 5.05 10.56 17.68
CA PRO A 74 4.24 10.64 18.91
C PRO A 74 3.53 9.32 19.21
N LEU A 75 3.34 8.98 20.49
CA LEU A 75 2.72 7.70 20.91
C LEU A 75 1.35 7.46 20.27
N ALA A 76 0.47 8.47 20.27
CA ALA A 76 -0.85 8.37 19.64
C ALA A 76 -0.77 8.15 18.12
N GLU A 77 0.28 8.64 17.46
CA GLU A 77 0.52 8.37 16.03
C GLU A 77 1.12 6.98 15.82
N GLN A 78 1.98 6.49 16.72
CA GLN A 78 2.49 5.12 16.67
C GLN A 78 1.38 4.08 16.80
N GLU A 79 0.44 4.27 17.72
CA GLU A 79 -0.71 3.38 17.90
C GLU A 79 -1.58 3.33 16.64
N ARG A 80 -1.93 4.51 16.08
CA ARG A 80 -2.68 4.59 14.81
C ARG A 80 -1.92 3.93 13.66
N THR A 81 -0.62 4.17 13.58
CA THR A 81 0.25 3.58 12.57
C THR A 81 0.28 2.06 12.70
N THR A 82 0.29 1.51 13.91
CA THR A 82 0.27 0.06 14.16
C THR A 82 -1.01 -0.58 13.60
N VAL A 83 -2.15 0.07 13.80
CA VAL A 83 -3.44 -0.40 13.23
C VAL A 83 -3.41 -0.30 11.70
N ALA A 84 -2.93 0.82 11.14
CA ALA A 84 -2.83 1.02 9.70
C ALA A 84 -1.86 0.03 9.02
N VAL A 85 -0.77 -0.31 9.70
CA VAL A 85 0.20 -1.34 9.28
C VAL A 85 -0.45 -2.72 9.23
N PHE A 86 -1.24 -3.05 10.26
CA PHE A 86 -1.98 -4.31 10.27
C PHE A 86 -2.97 -4.39 9.11
N ASP A 87 -3.76 -3.33 8.87
CA ASP A 87 -4.70 -3.26 7.74
C ASP A 87 -3.97 -3.39 6.40
N LEU A 88 -2.85 -2.69 6.24
CA LEU A 88 -2.00 -2.76 5.05
C LEU A 88 -1.52 -4.19 4.79
N LYS A 89 -1.04 -4.90 5.82
CA LYS A 89 -0.61 -6.30 5.70
C LYS A 89 -1.75 -7.18 5.17
N GLN A 90 -2.95 -7.05 5.73
CA GLN A 90 -4.09 -7.83 5.29
C GLN A 90 -4.48 -7.53 3.84
N ARG A 91 -4.45 -6.25 3.46
CA ARG A 91 -4.72 -5.81 2.07
C ARG A 91 -3.71 -6.38 1.08
N LEU A 92 -2.42 -6.36 1.43
CA LEU A 92 -1.36 -6.95 0.58
C LEU A 92 -1.52 -8.47 0.44
N ILE A 93 -1.91 -9.17 1.52
CA ILE A 93 -2.21 -10.60 1.49
C ILE A 93 -3.39 -10.89 0.55
N LEU A 94 -4.49 -10.14 0.66
CA LEU A 94 -5.66 -10.28 -0.21
C LEU A 94 -5.30 -9.99 -1.67
N GLN A 95 -4.57 -8.91 -1.94
CA GLN A 95 -4.12 -8.55 -3.29
C GLN A 95 -3.24 -9.65 -3.90
N HIS A 96 -2.29 -10.20 -3.12
CA HIS A 96 -1.42 -11.29 -3.57
C HIS A 96 -2.22 -12.56 -3.86
N PHE A 97 -3.16 -12.92 -2.98
CA PHE A 97 -4.05 -14.05 -3.20
C PHE A 97 -4.82 -13.92 -4.52
N LEU A 98 -5.47 -12.78 -4.76
CA LEU A 98 -6.21 -12.55 -6.00
C LEU A 98 -5.31 -12.64 -7.23
N ARG A 99 -4.14 -11.98 -7.19
CA ARG A 99 -3.16 -12.02 -8.30
C ARG A 99 -2.67 -13.43 -8.59
N LYS A 100 -2.37 -14.21 -7.54
CA LYS A 100 -1.91 -15.61 -7.66
C LYS A 100 -2.91 -16.50 -8.39
N HIS A 101 -4.20 -16.17 -8.29
CA HIS A 101 -5.28 -16.90 -8.95
C HIS A 101 -5.83 -16.21 -10.22
N GLY A 102 -5.24 -15.09 -10.66
CA GLY A 102 -5.66 -14.36 -11.87
C GLY A 102 -6.93 -13.53 -11.73
N PHE A 103 -7.26 -13.10 -10.51
CA PHE A 103 -8.44 -12.29 -10.18
C PHE A 103 -8.08 -10.91 -9.60
N GLU A 104 -6.91 -10.35 -9.93
CA GLU A 104 -6.46 -9.04 -9.46
C GLU A 104 -7.42 -7.90 -9.81
N THR A 105 -8.14 -8.01 -10.92
CA THR A 105 -9.16 -7.04 -11.35
C THR A 105 -10.38 -7.02 -10.44
N GLY A 106 -10.55 -8.04 -9.59
CA GLY A 106 -11.61 -8.12 -8.59
C GLY A 106 -11.37 -7.24 -7.36
N LEU A 107 -10.13 -6.83 -7.08
CA LEU A 107 -9.77 -6.11 -5.86
C LEU A 107 -10.58 -4.80 -5.66
N PRO A 108 -10.73 -3.91 -6.66
CA PRO A 108 -11.51 -2.68 -6.47
C PRO A 108 -12.97 -2.96 -6.08
N ARG A 109 -13.58 -4.03 -6.61
CA ARG A 109 -14.95 -4.42 -6.24
C ARG A 109 -15.00 -4.87 -4.79
N LEU A 110 -14.04 -5.69 -4.34
CA LEU A 110 -13.97 -6.10 -2.93
C LEU A 110 -13.83 -4.87 -2.01
N GLU A 111 -12.96 -3.92 -2.38
CA GLU A 111 -12.78 -2.68 -1.62
C GLU A 111 -14.07 -1.84 -1.56
N THR A 112 -14.84 -1.76 -2.64
CA THR A 112 -16.16 -1.07 -2.63
C THR A 112 -17.18 -1.74 -1.72
N LEU A 113 -17.07 -3.05 -1.52
CA LEU A 113 -17.89 -3.81 -0.57
C LEU A 113 -17.33 -3.76 0.87
N GLY A 114 -16.26 -3.00 1.10
CA GLY A 114 -15.62 -2.88 2.42
C GLY A 114 -14.76 -4.08 2.80
N ILE A 115 -14.45 -4.98 1.86
CA ILE A 115 -13.63 -6.18 2.09
C ILE A 115 -12.16 -5.80 1.95
N ARG A 116 -11.41 -5.92 3.03
CA ARG A 116 -9.97 -5.61 3.10
C ARG A 116 -9.12 -6.83 3.42
N THR A 117 -9.73 -7.87 3.97
CA THR A 117 -9.05 -9.09 4.40
C THR A 117 -9.63 -10.34 3.72
N ILE A 118 -8.84 -11.41 3.62
CA ILE A 118 -9.32 -12.72 3.13
C ILE A 118 -10.48 -13.23 4.00
N LYS A 119 -10.40 -13.01 5.31
CA LYS A 119 -11.44 -13.43 6.27
C LYS A 119 -12.77 -12.71 6.03
N GLU A 120 -12.74 -11.41 5.80
CA GLU A 120 -13.94 -10.64 5.43
C GLU A 120 -14.50 -11.10 4.09
N ALA A 121 -13.64 -11.47 3.14
CA ALA A 121 -14.08 -11.98 1.85
C ALA A 121 -14.89 -13.28 2.01
N VAL A 122 -14.44 -14.21 2.86
CA VAL A 122 -15.21 -15.42 3.19
C VAL A 122 -16.55 -15.07 3.80
N TYR A 123 -16.56 -14.22 4.82
CA TYR A 123 -17.79 -13.82 5.49
C TYR A 123 -18.79 -13.17 4.53
N MET A 124 -18.33 -12.27 3.67
CA MET A 124 -19.19 -11.54 2.74
C MET A 124 -19.77 -12.43 1.65
N VAL A 125 -19.02 -13.41 1.18
CA VAL A 125 -19.52 -14.40 0.21
C VAL A 125 -20.62 -15.26 0.83
N ASP A 126 -20.47 -15.66 2.09
CA ASP A 126 -21.48 -16.45 2.80
C ASP A 126 -22.73 -15.61 3.13
N ALA A 127 -22.55 -14.35 3.53
CA ALA A 127 -23.63 -13.46 3.96
C ALA A 127 -24.41 -12.82 2.80
N PHE A 128 -23.73 -12.52 1.68
CA PHE A 128 -24.29 -11.76 0.57
C PHE A 128 -23.93 -12.37 -0.80
N PRO A 129 -24.33 -13.63 -1.09
CA PRO A 129 -23.95 -14.32 -2.31
C PRO A 129 -24.38 -13.59 -3.60
N LEU A 130 -25.48 -12.83 -3.52
CA LEU A 130 -25.99 -12.03 -4.64
C LEU A 130 -25.05 -10.90 -5.07
N GLU A 131 -24.23 -10.38 -4.15
CA GLU A 131 -23.23 -9.35 -4.43
C GLU A 131 -22.06 -9.88 -5.25
N PHE A 132 -21.98 -11.21 -5.45
CA PHE A 132 -20.91 -11.88 -6.18
C PHE A 132 -21.42 -12.66 -7.40
N SER A 133 -22.70 -13.03 -7.42
CA SER A 133 -23.34 -13.69 -8.56
C SER A 133 -23.90 -12.66 -9.56
N GLY A 134 -23.12 -12.33 -10.58
CA GLY A 134 -23.56 -11.45 -11.67
C GLY A 134 -22.46 -11.19 -12.71
N ASN A 135 -22.79 -11.46 -13.98
CA ASN A 135 -22.04 -11.20 -15.22
C ASN A 135 -20.51 -11.09 -15.08
N GLY A 136 -19.81 -12.21 -15.24
CA GLY A 136 -18.35 -12.26 -15.41
C GLY A 136 -17.54 -12.56 -14.14
N ASN A 137 -18.18 -12.62 -12.97
CA ASN A 137 -17.51 -12.82 -11.68
C ASN A 137 -17.71 -14.21 -11.03
N ASP A 138 -18.29 -15.17 -11.75
CA ASP A 138 -18.50 -16.52 -11.24
C ASP A 138 -17.19 -17.18 -10.78
N GLY A 139 -16.07 -16.85 -11.46
CA GLY A 139 -14.74 -17.32 -11.08
C GLY A 139 -14.24 -16.73 -9.75
N LEU A 140 -14.43 -15.43 -9.52
CA LEU A 140 -14.04 -14.78 -8.25
C LEU A 140 -14.88 -15.32 -7.10
N HIS A 141 -16.19 -15.45 -7.30
CA HIS A 141 -17.08 -16.04 -6.30
C HIS A 141 -16.68 -17.49 -5.98
N SER A 142 -16.36 -18.30 -7.00
CA SER A 142 -15.90 -19.68 -6.81
C SER A 142 -14.56 -19.75 -6.08
N LEU A 143 -13.62 -18.85 -6.41
CA LEU A 143 -12.34 -18.75 -5.72
C LEU A 143 -12.52 -18.42 -4.24
N LEU A 144 -13.31 -17.39 -3.91
CA LEU A 144 -13.56 -17.01 -2.53
C LEU A 144 -14.30 -18.12 -1.77
N ASN A 145 -15.20 -18.85 -2.44
CA ASN A 145 -15.85 -20.04 -1.88
C ASN A 145 -14.91 -21.23 -1.68
N SER A 146 -13.71 -21.22 -2.25
CA SER A 146 -12.70 -22.28 -2.03
C SER A 146 -11.85 -22.02 -0.78
N LEU A 147 -11.93 -20.82 -0.19
CA LEU A 147 -11.16 -20.47 1.00
C LEU A 147 -11.56 -21.32 2.21
N PRO A 148 -10.60 -21.57 3.13
CA PRO A 148 -10.88 -22.29 4.37
C PRO A 148 -11.86 -21.53 5.26
N ARG A 149 -12.71 -22.25 6.00
CA ARG A 149 -13.65 -21.66 6.97
C ARG A 149 -13.15 -21.82 8.41
N GLU A 150 -12.29 -22.80 8.63
CA GLU A 150 -11.66 -23.00 9.93
C GLU A 150 -10.63 -21.92 10.20
N LYS A 151 -10.70 -21.31 11.39
CA LYS A 151 -9.78 -20.24 11.79
C LYS A 151 -8.32 -20.64 11.64
N LYS A 152 -7.95 -21.84 12.07
CA LYS A 152 -6.58 -22.33 12.04
C LYS A 152 -6.05 -22.45 10.60
N GLU A 153 -6.87 -22.98 9.69
CA GLU A 153 -6.51 -23.10 8.27
C GLU A 153 -6.41 -21.74 7.59
N MET A 154 -7.30 -20.81 7.93
CA MET A 154 -7.23 -19.42 7.46
C MET A 154 -5.95 -18.72 7.93
N ASP A 155 -5.59 -18.87 9.20
CA ASP A 155 -4.38 -18.26 9.76
C ASP A 155 -3.13 -18.84 9.06
N MET A 156 -3.08 -20.16 8.83
CA MET A 156 -1.99 -20.80 8.07
C MET A 156 -1.90 -20.29 6.62
N LEU A 157 -3.04 -20.16 5.92
CA LEU A 157 -3.08 -19.62 4.56
C LEU A 157 -2.53 -18.19 4.51
N CYS A 158 -2.96 -17.32 5.43
CA CYS A 158 -2.48 -15.94 5.51
C CYS A 158 -0.98 -15.88 5.81
N GLU A 159 -0.46 -16.76 6.67
CA GLU A 159 0.97 -16.86 6.93
C GLU A 159 1.75 -17.30 5.69
N ASP A 160 1.29 -18.33 4.97
CA ASP A 160 1.95 -18.82 3.76
C ASP A 160 1.96 -17.76 2.66
N LEU A 161 0.84 -17.06 2.44
CA LEU A 161 0.78 -15.93 1.52
C LEU A 161 1.73 -14.80 1.93
N TRP A 162 1.82 -14.50 3.23
CA TRP A 162 2.77 -13.49 3.71
C TRP A 162 4.23 -13.90 3.48
N LYS A 163 4.58 -15.18 3.69
CA LYS A 163 5.94 -15.68 3.39
C LYS A 163 6.30 -15.50 1.92
N GLU A 164 5.37 -15.79 1.02
CA GLU A 164 5.56 -15.57 -0.42
C GLU A 164 5.82 -14.10 -0.73
N ILE A 165 4.99 -13.19 -0.18
CA ILE A 165 5.18 -11.73 -0.31
C ILE A 165 6.56 -11.33 0.23
N ALA A 166 6.88 -11.72 1.46
CA ALA A 166 8.15 -11.39 2.10
C ALA A 166 9.34 -11.87 1.27
N SER A 167 9.26 -13.06 0.68
CA SER A 167 10.29 -13.59 -0.21
C SER A 167 10.40 -12.79 -1.50
N MET A 168 9.28 -12.45 -2.17
CA MET A 168 9.28 -11.67 -3.41
C MET A 168 9.89 -10.28 -3.23
N TYR A 169 9.66 -9.65 -2.07
CA TYR A 169 10.14 -8.30 -1.77
C TYR A 169 11.45 -8.28 -0.99
N ASN A 170 12.08 -9.44 -0.73
CA ASN A 170 13.30 -9.60 0.06
C ASN A 170 13.22 -8.95 1.45
N LEU A 171 12.07 -9.09 2.11
CA LEU A 171 11.84 -8.51 3.43
C LEU A 171 12.69 -9.21 4.51
N PRO A 172 13.00 -8.53 5.62
CA PRO A 172 13.70 -9.12 6.76
C PRO A 172 13.11 -10.45 7.23
N SER A 173 11.78 -10.56 7.32
CA SER A 173 11.13 -11.77 7.80
C SER A 173 11.46 -12.97 6.95
N ALA A 174 11.58 -12.84 5.62
CA ALA A 174 11.90 -13.94 4.70
C ALA A 174 13.23 -14.65 5.04
N ARG A 175 14.19 -13.91 5.61
CA ARG A 175 15.51 -14.45 6.00
C ARG A 175 15.43 -15.38 7.20
N GLY A 176 14.44 -15.20 8.07
CA GLY A 176 14.21 -16.07 9.23
C GLY A 176 13.74 -17.48 8.84
N TRP A 177 13.12 -17.64 7.67
CA TRP A 177 12.56 -18.93 7.20
C TRP A 177 13.57 -19.79 6.46
N SER A 178 14.68 -19.21 6.01
CA SER A 178 15.76 -19.93 5.32
C SER A 178 16.67 -20.72 6.27
N LEU A 179 16.59 -20.48 7.58
CA LEU A 179 17.46 -21.11 8.59
C LEU A 179 16.80 -22.30 9.32
N SER A 180 15.58 -22.67 8.94
CA SER A 180 14.78 -23.73 9.57
C SER A 180 14.62 -25.00 8.71
N HIS A 181 15.42 -25.15 7.65
CA HIS A 181 15.49 -26.36 6.82
C HIS A 181 16.83 -27.07 6.94
#